data_AF-N2ACK9-F1
#
_entry.id   AF-N2ACK9-F1
#
_cell.length_a   1.000
_cell.length_b   1.000
_cell.length_c   1.000
_cell.angle_alpha   90.00
_cell.angle_beta   90.00
_cell.angle_gamma   90.00
#
_symmetry.space_group_name_H-M   'P 1'
#
loop_
_entity.id
_entity.type
_entity.pdbx_description
1 polymer ?
#
loop_
_entity_poly.entity_id
_entity_poly.type
_entity_poly.pdbx_seq_one_letter_code
_entity_poly.pdbx_strand_id
1 'polypeptide(L)'
;MGLCLTWFCVGFWHGGTWKYIFGAGLYFFAVIVGGMILQPLFQKLMEMLKVNTEAWSWMLFQRIRSFCLFAIGVSIGRSKSLMEGLRAWKTVFTEWNPWVLFDDTIFNLGLERKDFDLCMAGIGIVVIVSILQERYGSVRKLVAEQNLVFRWIIYFGLFFSVLIFGCYGPGYDAADFIYGGF
;
A
#
# COMPACT_ATOMS: atom_id res chain seq x y z
N MET A 1 0.32 27.12 3.54
CA MET A 1 -0.33 27.32 2.24
C MET A 1 0.41 26.62 1.10
N GLY A 2 1.74 26.75 0.96
CA GLY A 2 2.51 26.11 -0.13
C GLY A 2 2.32 24.59 -0.25
N LEU A 3 2.31 23.84 0.86
CA LEU A 3 2.07 22.39 0.84
C LEU A 3 0.71 21.99 0.25
N CYS A 4 -0.35 22.76 0.50
CA CYS A 4 -1.69 22.44 -0.02
C CYS A 4 -1.71 22.48 -1.55
N LEU A 5 -1.11 23.52 -2.13
CA LEU A 5 -0.98 23.66 -3.59
C LEU A 5 -0.12 22.53 -4.18
N THR A 6 1.00 22.18 -3.55
CA THR A 6 1.83 21.06 -4.01
C THR A 6 1.03 19.76 -4.04
N TRP A 7 0.31 19.43 -2.96
CA TRP A 7 -0.49 18.21 -2.89
C TRP A 7 -1.70 18.22 -3.83
N PHE A 8 -2.29 19.38 -4.09
CA PHE A 8 -3.28 19.54 -5.16
C PHE A 8 -2.68 19.21 -6.53
N CYS A 9 -1.50 19.75 -6.85
CA CYS A 9 -0.81 19.47 -8.12
C CYS A 9 -0.44 17.98 -8.26
N VAL A 10 -0.02 17.31 -7.17
CA VAL A 10 0.22 15.86 -7.16
C VAL A 10 -1.04 15.09 -7.53
N GLY A 11 -2.17 15.41 -6.88
CA GLY A 11 -3.44 14.75 -7.20
C GLY A 11 -3.95 15.07 -8.61
N PHE A 12 -3.69 16.28 -9.11
CA PHE A 12 -3.99 16.67 -10.48
C PHE A 12 -3.17 15.86 -11.50
N TRP A 13 -1.86 15.70 -11.26
CA TRP A 13 -0.95 14.90 -12.10
C TRP A 13 -1.40 13.44 -12.23
N HIS A 14 -2.06 12.89 -11.21
CA HIS A 14 -2.56 11.51 -11.22
C HIS A 14 -3.79 11.27 -12.12
N GLY A 15 -4.44 12.30 -12.67
CA GLY A 15 -5.51 12.10 -13.66
C GLY A 15 -6.66 13.11 -13.64
N GLY A 16 -6.45 14.35 -13.18
CA GLY A 16 -7.36 15.50 -13.32
C GLY A 16 -8.75 15.41 -12.67
N THR A 17 -9.18 14.23 -12.22
CA THR A 17 -10.50 13.99 -11.62
C THR A 17 -10.45 14.10 -10.10
N TRP A 18 -11.59 14.41 -9.48
CA TRP A 18 -11.69 14.60 -8.03
C TRP A 18 -11.25 13.39 -7.19
N LYS A 19 -11.37 12.17 -7.71
CA LYS A 19 -10.89 10.96 -7.00
C LYS A 19 -9.37 10.97 -6.81
N TYR A 20 -8.61 11.49 -7.79
CA TYR A 20 -7.15 11.59 -7.71
C TYR A 20 -6.71 12.86 -6.98
N ILE A 21 -7.34 14.01 -7.27
CA ILE A 21 -7.06 15.28 -6.57
C ILE A 21 -7.24 15.10 -5.06
N PHE A 22 -8.32 14.42 -4.64
CA PHE A 22 -8.56 14.13 -3.24
C PHE A 22 -7.71 12.96 -2.74
N GLY A 23 -7.85 11.76 -3.31
CA GLY A 23 -7.26 10.53 -2.76
C GLY A 23 -5.73 10.48 -2.80
N ALA A 24 -5.13 10.93 -3.91
CA ALA A 24 -3.67 10.93 -4.09
C ALA A 24 -3.01 12.27 -3.71
N GLY A 25 -3.80 13.32 -3.50
CA GLY A 25 -3.33 14.68 -3.19
C GLY A 25 -3.77 15.18 -1.82
N LEU A 26 -4.94 15.81 -1.77
CA LEU A 26 -5.43 16.55 -0.60
C LEU A 26 -5.62 15.67 0.66
N TYR A 27 -5.92 14.38 0.49
CA TYR A 27 -5.99 13.43 1.59
C TYR A 27 -4.64 13.31 2.32
N PHE A 28 -3.54 13.12 1.58
CA PHE A 28 -2.20 13.04 2.17
C PHE A 28 -1.77 14.36 2.80
N PHE A 29 -2.11 15.49 2.17
CA PHE A 29 -1.94 16.80 2.80
C PHE A 29 -2.64 16.87 4.16
N ALA A 30 -3.90 16.48 4.24
CA ALA A 30 -4.69 16.52 5.47
C ALA A 30 -4.11 15.58 6.54
N VAL A 31 -3.67 14.37 6.17
CA VAL A 31 -3.04 13.42 7.11
C VAL A 31 -1.72 13.96 7.65
N ILE A 32 -0.85 14.51 6.79
CA ILE A 32 0.47 15.01 7.19
C ILE A 32 0.34 16.26 8.06
N VAL A 33 -0.39 17.27 7.57
CA VAL A 33 -0.57 18.54 8.30
C VAL A 33 -1.41 18.32 9.55
N GLY A 34 -2.44 17.49 9.48
CA GLY A 34 -3.21 17.09 10.66
C GLY A 34 -2.33 16.39 11.71
N GLY A 35 -1.43 15.51 11.28
CA GLY A 35 -0.46 14.87 12.17
C GLY A 35 0.48 15.87 12.85
N MET A 36 0.95 16.89 12.13
CA MET A 36 1.79 17.96 12.69
C MET A 36 1.01 18.83 13.70
N ILE A 37 -0.22 19.22 13.36
CA ILE A 37 -1.06 20.06 14.24
C ILE A 37 -1.46 19.29 15.51
N LEU A 38 -1.76 17.99 15.39
CA LEU A 38 -2.18 17.13 16.50
C LEU A 38 -1.00 16.54 17.29
N GLN A 39 0.25 16.78 16.88
CA GLN A 39 1.44 16.31 17.58
C GLN A 39 1.44 16.59 19.10
N PRO A 40 1.17 17.83 19.59
CA PRO A 40 1.13 18.10 21.03
C PRO A 40 0.01 17.34 21.76
N LEU A 41 -1.13 17.10 21.10
CA LEU A 41 -2.21 16.29 21.66
C LEU A 41 -1.78 14.83 21.80
N PHE A 42 -1.17 14.26 20.77
CA PHE A 42 -0.68 12.88 20.81
C PHE A 42 0.40 12.68 21.86
N GLN A 43 1.32 13.64 22.04
CA GLN A 43 2.32 13.61 23.11
C GLN A 43 1.67 13.56 24.49
N LYS A 44 0.71 14.45 24.77
CA LYS A 44 -0.05 14.43 26.04
C LYS A 44 -0.78 13.10 26.27
N LEU A 45 -1.40 12.53 25.23
CA LEU A 45 -2.07 11.23 25.34
C LEU A 45 -1.09 10.10 25.64
N MET A 46 0.08 10.09 24.99
CA MET A 46 1.12 9.08 25.24
C MET A 46 1.65 9.17 26.68
N GLU A 47 1.89 10.38 27.19
CA GLU A 47 2.31 10.60 28.57
C GLU A 47 1.24 10.16 29.58
N MET A 48 -0.02 10.57 29.35
CA MET A 48 -1.15 10.22 30.21
C MET A 48 -1.39 8.71 30.28
N LEU A 49 -1.27 8.02 29.14
CA LEU A 49 -1.44 6.58 29.03
C LEU A 49 -0.14 5.80 29.34
N LYS A 50 0.96 6.50 29.65
CA LYS A 50 2.30 5.93 29.90
C LYS A 50 2.73 4.94 28.82
N VAL A 51 2.52 5.31 27.56
CA VAL A 51 2.86 4.47 26.41
C VAL A 51 4.38 4.32 26.32
N ASN A 52 4.87 3.08 26.29
CA ASN A 52 6.28 2.80 26.00
C ASN A 52 6.55 2.93 24.49
N THR A 53 7.09 4.08 24.06
CA THR A 53 7.38 4.37 22.66
C THR A 53 8.61 3.63 22.11
N GLU A 54 9.41 3.01 22.97
CA GLU A 54 10.58 2.21 22.57
C GLU A 54 10.22 0.73 22.36
N ALA A 55 8.99 0.33 22.70
CA ALA A 55 8.56 -1.05 22.54
C ALA A 55 8.36 -1.41 21.06
N TRP A 56 8.70 -2.65 20.70
CA TRP A 56 8.44 -3.18 19.36
C TRP A 56 6.95 -3.10 18.98
N SER A 57 6.03 -3.28 19.94
CA SER A 57 4.58 -3.16 19.72
C SER A 57 4.18 -1.74 19.31
N TRP A 58 4.84 -0.71 19.81
CA TRP A 58 4.61 0.67 19.42
C TRP A 58 5.06 0.92 17.98
N MET A 59 6.24 0.43 17.63
CA MET A 59 6.74 0.46 16.26
C MET A 59 5.80 -0.28 15.30
N LEU A 60 5.31 -1.47 15.67
CA LEU A 60 4.33 -2.22 14.88
C LEU A 60 3.04 -1.41 14.66
N PHE A 61 2.50 -0.81 15.73
CA PHE A 61 1.32 0.05 15.65
C PHE A 61 1.53 1.22 14.68
N GLN A 62 2.69 1.90 14.75
CA GLN A 62 3.02 3.00 13.84
C GLN A 62 3.06 2.53 12.38
N ARG A 63 3.64 1.35 12.10
CA ARG A 63 3.67 0.76 10.75
C ARG A 63 2.27 0.47 10.23
N ILE A 64 1.45 -0.22 11.02
CA ILE A 64 0.06 -0.56 10.64
C ILE A 64 -0.76 0.71 10.41
N ARG A 65 -0.71 1.67 11.34
CA ARG A 65 -1.42 2.96 11.21
C ARG A 65 -1.02 3.68 9.93
N SER A 66 0.28 3.81 9.65
CA SER A 66 0.77 4.49 8.45
C SER A 66 0.35 3.76 7.17
N PHE A 67 0.40 2.43 7.16
CA PHE A 67 -0.08 1.63 6.04
C PHE A 67 -1.58 1.80 5.80
N CYS A 68 -2.40 1.74 6.85
CA CYS A 68 -3.85 1.94 6.72
C CYS A 68 -4.20 3.34 6.18
N LEU A 69 -3.53 4.39 6.69
CA LEU A 69 -3.71 5.74 6.17
C LEU A 69 -3.33 5.83 4.69
N PHE A 70 -2.19 5.26 4.31
CA PHE A 70 -1.79 5.18 2.91
C PHE A 70 -2.81 4.43 2.03
N ALA A 71 -3.27 3.26 2.47
CA ALA A 71 -4.22 2.42 1.76
C ALA A 71 -5.58 3.13 1.54
N ILE A 72 -6.05 3.92 2.50
CA ILE A 72 -7.26 4.74 2.35
C ILE A 72 -7.13 5.72 1.18
N GLY A 73 -6.04 6.51 1.13
CA GLY A 73 -5.84 7.48 0.05
C GLY A 73 -5.75 6.82 -1.32
N VAL A 74 -4.95 5.76 -1.43
CA VAL A 74 -4.72 5.03 -2.69
C VAL A 74 -5.98 4.33 -3.19
N SER A 75 -6.76 3.70 -2.30
CA SER A 75 -7.98 2.97 -2.68
C SER A 75 -9.07 3.87 -3.26
N ILE A 76 -9.20 5.12 -2.79
CA ILE A 76 -10.14 6.09 -3.37
C ILE A 76 -9.84 6.31 -4.87
N GLY A 77 -8.57 6.38 -5.25
CA GLY A 77 -8.16 6.51 -6.66
C GLY A 77 -8.59 5.35 -7.56
N ARG A 78 -8.89 4.18 -6.99
CA ARG A 78 -9.33 2.97 -7.71
C ARG A 78 -10.84 2.89 -7.93
N SER A 79 -11.60 3.71 -7.22
CA SER A 79 -13.05 3.80 -7.42
C SER A 79 -13.41 4.54 -8.72
N LYS A 80 -14.66 4.41 -9.18
CA LYS A 80 -15.11 5.13 -10.39
C LYS A 80 -15.23 6.64 -10.11
N SER A 81 -15.56 7.03 -8.88
CA SER A 81 -15.65 8.43 -8.45
C SER A 81 -15.30 8.61 -6.98
N LEU A 82 -14.93 9.82 -6.57
CA LEU A 82 -14.64 10.16 -5.17
C LEU A 82 -15.76 9.72 -4.22
N MET A 83 -17.02 9.96 -4.61
CA MET A 83 -18.19 9.61 -3.79
C MET A 83 -18.33 8.10 -3.62
N GLU A 84 -18.06 7.31 -4.65
CA GLU A 84 -18.06 5.84 -4.54
C GLU A 84 -16.94 5.35 -3.62
N GLY A 85 -15.73 5.90 -3.74
CA GLY A 85 -14.62 5.57 -2.83
C GLY A 85 -14.93 5.88 -1.36
N LEU A 86 -15.53 7.03 -1.09
CA LEU A 86 -15.96 7.39 0.27
C LEU A 86 -17.10 6.51 0.78
N ARG A 87 -18.06 6.13 -0.08
CA ARG A 87 -19.12 5.18 0.27
C ARG A 87 -18.54 3.81 0.61
N ALA A 88 -17.56 3.32 -0.16
CA ALA A 88 -16.88 2.06 0.15
C ALA A 88 -16.22 2.10 1.53
N TRP A 89 -15.48 3.18 1.87
CA TRP A 89 -14.92 3.34 3.21
C TRP A 89 -15.97 3.46 4.31
N LYS A 90 -17.12 4.09 4.04
CA LYS A 90 -18.25 4.12 4.98
C LYS A 90 -18.72 2.71 5.32
N THR A 91 -18.82 1.81 4.32
CA THR A 91 -19.29 0.43 4.56
C THR A 91 -18.41 -0.35 5.53
N VAL A 92 -17.09 -0.08 5.58
CA VAL A 92 -16.17 -0.69 6.55
C VAL A 92 -16.61 -0.45 8.00
N PHE A 93 -17.28 0.68 8.27
CA PHE A 93 -17.74 1.05 9.61
C PHE A 93 -19.23 0.81 9.86
N THR A 94 -20.01 0.57 8.80
CA THR A 94 -21.48 0.40 8.91
C THR A 94 -21.95 -1.02 8.67
N GLU A 95 -21.19 -1.81 7.90
CA GLU A 95 -21.53 -3.18 7.53
C GLU A 95 -20.51 -4.14 8.17
N TRP A 96 -20.98 -4.99 9.08
CA TRP A 96 -20.13 -6.02 9.69
C TRP A 96 -20.23 -7.32 8.91
N ASN A 97 -19.20 -7.66 8.13
CA ASN A 97 -19.15 -8.87 7.32
C ASN A 97 -17.74 -9.51 7.21
N PRO A 98 -17.01 -9.74 8.31
CA PRO A 98 -15.63 -10.25 8.27
C PRO A 98 -15.48 -11.64 7.63
N TRP A 99 -16.55 -12.43 7.57
CA TRP A 99 -16.55 -13.75 6.93
C TRP A 99 -16.27 -13.70 5.42
N VAL A 100 -16.47 -12.56 4.76
CA VAL A 100 -16.14 -12.35 3.33
C VAL A 100 -14.66 -12.64 3.02
N LEU A 101 -13.79 -12.55 4.03
CA LEU A 101 -12.37 -12.89 3.92
C LEU A 101 -12.09 -14.40 3.91
N PHE A 102 -13.07 -15.23 4.24
CA PHE A 102 -12.90 -16.67 4.47
C PHE A 102 -13.89 -17.55 3.67
N ASP A 103 -14.92 -16.98 3.08
CA ASP A 103 -15.99 -17.71 2.37
C ASP A 103 -15.89 -17.61 0.84
N ASP A 104 -14.73 -17.21 0.33
CA ASP A 104 -14.43 -16.97 -1.09
C ASP A 104 -15.21 -15.81 -1.75
N THR A 105 -16.10 -15.10 -1.03
CA THR A 105 -16.88 -13.97 -1.57
C THR A 105 -15.97 -12.84 -2.07
N ILE A 106 -14.79 -12.66 -1.49
CA ILE A 106 -13.80 -11.66 -1.92
C ILE A 106 -13.39 -11.80 -3.40
N PHE A 107 -13.40 -13.02 -3.95
CA PHE A 107 -13.01 -13.28 -5.34
C PHE A 107 -14.06 -12.82 -6.35
N ASN A 108 -15.29 -12.54 -5.90
CA ASN A 108 -16.33 -11.91 -6.74
C ASN A 108 -16.00 -10.46 -7.11
N LEU A 109 -14.97 -9.86 -6.50
CA LEU A 109 -14.49 -8.50 -6.82
C LEU A 109 -13.68 -8.44 -8.13
N GLY A 110 -13.49 -9.57 -8.83
CA GLY A 110 -12.88 -9.63 -10.16
C GLY A 110 -11.41 -10.06 -10.17
N LEU A 111 -10.87 -10.54 -9.04
CA LEU A 111 -9.53 -11.12 -8.96
C LEU A 111 -9.64 -12.63 -8.74
N GLU A 112 -9.07 -13.44 -9.64
CA GLU A 112 -9.07 -14.89 -9.48
C GLU A 112 -8.31 -15.28 -8.20
N ARG A 113 -8.73 -16.38 -7.55
CA ARG A 113 -8.06 -16.93 -6.37
C ARG A 113 -6.55 -17.08 -6.56
N LYS A 114 -6.11 -17.60 -7.71
CA LYS A 114 -4.69 -17.82 -7.99
C LYS A 114 -3.92 -16.51 -8.07
N ASP A 115 -4.49 -15.48 -8.70
CA ASP A 115 -3.87 -14.16 -8.82
C ASP A 115 -3.80 -13.46 -7.45
N PHE A 116 -4.82 -13.65 -6.62
CA PHE A 116 -4.81 -13.17 -5.24
C PHE A 116 -3.73 -13.87 -4.41
N ASP A 117 -3.64 -15.20 -4.45
CA ASP A 117 -2.64 -15.97 -3.71
C ASP A 117 -1.21 -15.56 -4.14
N LEU A 118 -1.00 -15.35 -5.44
CA LEU A 118 0.25 -14.84 -5.99
C LEU A 118 0.57 -13.41 -5.50
N CYS A 119 -0.41 -12.51 -5.50
CA CYS A 119 -0.27 -11.16 -4.94
C CYS A 119 0.13 -11.21 -3.46
N MET A 120 -0.52 -12.08 -2.67
CA MET A 120 -0.22 -12.26 -1.26
C MET A 120 1.19 -12.81 -1.03
N ALA A 121 1.64 -13.77 -1.84
CA ALA A 121 3.02 -14.24 -1.83
C ALA A 121 4.02 -13.11 -2.15
N GLY A 122 3.72 -12.28 -3.16
CA GLY A 122 4.52 -11.12 -3.51
C GLY A 122 4.64 -10.10 -2.37
N ILE A 123 3.53 -9.77 -1.70
CA ILE A 123 3.53 -8.91 -0.50
C ILE A 123 4.40 -9.53 0.59
N GLY A 124 4.28 -10.84 0.83
CA GLY A 124 5.14 -11.56 1.78
C GLY A 124 6.62 -11.42 1.48
N ILE A 125 7.02 -11.57 0.20
CA ILE A 125 8.41 -11.38 -0.24
C ILE A 125 8.87 -9.95 0.02
N VAL A 126 8.06 -8.93 -0.32
CA VAL A 126 8.40 -7.53 -0.09
C VAL A 126 8.57 -7.24 1.41
N VAL A 127 7.70 -7.77 2.26
CA VAL A 127 7.82 -7.63 3.73
C VAL A 127 9.10 -8.30 4.24
N ILE A 128 9.42 -9.52 3.79
CA ILE A 128 10.65 -10.23 4.16
C ILE A 128 11.88 -9.42 3.76
N VAL A 129 11.93 -8.96 2.49
CA VAL A 129 13.02 -8.12 2.00
C VAL A 129 13.13 -6.84 2.81
N SER A 130 12.00 -6.21 3.19
CA SER A 130 12.00 -4.98 3.99
C SER A 130 12.56 -5.21 5.39
N ILE A 131 12.21 -6.33 6.04
CA ILE A 131 12.75 -6.72 7.36
C ILE A 131 14.25 -7.04 7.26
N LEU A 132 14.68 -7.75 6.23
CA LEU A 132 16.10 -8.04 6.00
C LEU A 132 16.88 -6.75 5.72
N GLN A 133 16.28 -5.81 4.98
CA GLN A 133 16.91 -4.52 4.71
C GLN A 133 17.09 -3.69 5.98
N GLU A 134 16.06 -3.67 6.82
CA GLU A 134 16.09 -2.98 8.10
C GLU A 134 17.17 -3.56 9.03
N ARG A 135 17.33 -4.89 9.06
CA ARG A 135 18.23 -5.57 10.01
C ARG A 135 19.67 -5.70 9.52
N TYR A 136 19.88 -5.90 8.23
CA TYR A 136 21.18 -6.29 7.66
C TYR A 136 21.63 -5.40 6.50
N GLY A 137 20.86 -4.37 6.14
CA GLY A 137 21.21 -3.44 5.07
C GLY A 137 20.90 -3.97 3.68
N SER A 138 21.85 -3.91 2.74
CA SER A 138 21.52 -4.23 1.34
C SER A 138 21.27 -5.72 1.11
N VAL A 139 20.00 -6.12 0.93
CA VAL A 139 19.64 -7.51 0.57
C VAL A 139 20.35 -8.00 -0.69
N ARG A 140 20.60 -7.12 -1.66
CA ARG A 140 21.42 -7.44 -2.83
C ARG A 140 22.84 -7.88 -2.45
N LYS A 141 23.48 -7.22 -1.49
CA LYS A 141 24.80 -7.61 -1.00
C LYS A 141 24.73 -8.95 -0.25
N LEU A 142 23.72 -9.14 0.60
CA LEU A 142 23.51 -10.40 1.32
C LEU A 142 23.39 -11.59 0.36
N VAL A 143 22.66 -11.43 -0.74
CA VAL A 143 22.53 -12.46 -1.79
C VAL A 143 23.84 -12.63 -2.58
N ALA A 144 24.59 -11.56 -2.81
CA ALA A 144 25.85 -11.61 -3.53
C ALA A 144 26.95 -12.38 -2.78
N GLU A 145 26.92 -12.35 -1.44
CA GLU A 145 27.83 -13.06 -0.53
C GLU A 145 27.52 -14.56 -0.41
N GLN A 146 26.37 -15.03 -0.90
CA GLN A 146 26.02 -16.45 -0.88
C GLN A 146 26.79 -17.25 -1.92
N ASN A 147 26.88 -18.56 -1.68
CA ASN A 147 27.46 -19.52 -2.62
C ASN A 147 26.81 -19.40 -4.02
N LEU A 148 27.62 -19.66 -5.05
CA LEU A 148 27.27 -19.44 -6.45
C LEU A 148 25.91 -20.06 -6.83
N VAL A 149 25.68 -21.32 -6.44
CA VAL A 149 24.44 -22.05 -6.75
C VAL A 149 23.22 -21.36 -6.14
N PHE A 150 23.28 -21.01 -4.85
CA PHE A 150 22.17 -20.35 -4.16
C PHE A 150 21.83 -18.99 -4.78
N ARG A 151 22.85 -18.19 -5.08
CA ARG A 151 22.69 -16.89 -5.73
C ARG A 151 21.97 -16.99 -7.08
N TRP A 152 22.37 -17.94 -7.92
CA TRP A 152 21.74 -18.14 -9.23
C TRP A 152 20.33 -18.71 -9.12
N ILE A 153 20.03 -19.56 -8.14
CA ILE A 153 18.66 -20.01 -7.87
C ILE A 153 17.75 -18.81 -7.59
N ILE A 154 18.20 -17.84 -6.79
CA ILE A 154 17.42 -16.62 -6.52
C ILE A 154 17.24 -15.80 -7.81
N TYR A 155 18.31 -15.55 -8.56
CA TYR A 155 18.23 -14.71 -9.76
C TYR A 155 17.36 -15.33 -10.84
N PHE A 156 17.53 -16.62 -11.12
CA PHE A 156 16.67 -17.33 -12.06
C PHE A 156 15.26 -17.47 -11.53
N GLY A 157 15.07 -17.73 -10.23
CA GLY A 157 13.75 -17.78 -9.61
C GLY A 157 12.97 -16.48 -9.81
N LEU A 158 13.59 -15.33 -9.53
CA LEU A 158 13.00 -14.01 -9.75
C LEU A 158 12.76 -13.71 -11.23
N PHE A 159 13.69 -14.09 -12.11
CA PHE A 159 13.55 -13.91 -13.54
C PHE A 159 12.39 -14.72 -14.11
N PHE A 160 12.34 -16.03 -13.80
CA PHE A 160 11.26 -16.90 -14.25
C PHE A 160 9.94 -16.58 -13.57
N SER A 161 9.91 -16.08 -12.34
CA SER A 161 8.65 -15.65 -11.72
C SER A 161 7.99 -14.52 -12.51
N VAL A 162 8.79 -13.58 -13.04
CA VAL A 162 8.28 -12.53 -13.91
C VAL A 162 7.75 -13.13 -15.21
N LEU A 163 8.52 -14.01 -15.87
CA LEU A 163 8.11 -14.61 -17.14
C LEU A 163 6.88 -15.52 -17.06
N ILE A 164 6.73 -16.28 -15.97
CA ILE A 164 5.67 -17.27 -15.80
C ILE A 164 4.40 -16.60 -15.27
N PHE A 165 4.53 -15.69 -14.30
CA PHE A 165 3.39 -15.10 -13.61
C PHE A 165 3.08 -13.66 -14.05
N GLY A 166 3.81 -13.12 -15.01
CA GLY A 166 3.51 -11.82 -15.62
C GLY A 166 2.28 -11.90 -16.52
N CYS A 167 1.55 -10.79 -16.58
CA CYS A 167 0.39 -10.65 -17.45
C CYS A 167 0.84 -10.14 -18.84
N TYR A 168 0.72 -10.98 -19.88
CA TYR A 168 1.22 -10.68 -21.24
C TYR A 168 0.16 -10.97 -22.32
N GLY A 169 0.26 -10.27 -23.45
CA GLY A 169 -0.46 -10.59 -24.69
C GLY A 169 -1.69 -9.71 -24.96
N PRO A 170 -2.40 -9.93 -26.08
CA PRO A 170 -3.45 -9.03 -26.57
C PRO A 170 -4.70 -8.90 -25.67
N GLY A 171 -4.83 -9.76 -24.66
CA GLY A 171 -5.87 -9.67 -23.61
C GLY A 171 -5.47 -8.83 -22.40
N TYR A 172 -4.24 -8.33 -22.36
CA TYR A 172 -3.72 -7.44 -21.34
C TYR A 172 -3.26 -6.15 -22.00
N ASP A 173 -4.03 -5.08 -21.85
CA ASP A 173 -3.70 -3.81 -22.46
C ASP A 173 -2.58 -3.13 -21.65
N ALA A 174 -1.37 -3.06 -22.21
CA ALA A 174 -0.27 -2.33 -21.59
C ALA A 174 -0.58 -0.81 -21.47
N ALA A 175 -1.56 -0.32 -22.26
CA ALA A 175 -2.07 1.06 -22.17
C ALA A 175 -3.00 1.29 -20.97
N ASP A 176 -3.51 0.23 -20.31
CA ASP A 176 -4.20 0.31 -19.00
C ASP A 176 -3.23 0.56 -17.83
N PHE A 177 -1.96 0.86 -18.12
CA PHE A 177 -1.13 1.58 -17.17
C PHE A 177 -1.94 2.80 -16.72
N ILE A 178 -2.20 2.93 -15.42
CA ILE A 178 -3.12 3.94 -14.85
C ILE A 178 -2.75 5.40 -15.24
N TYR A 179 -1.54 5.58 -15.77
CA TYR A 179 -0.97 6.82 -16.25
C TYR A 179 -0.87 6.91 -17.80
N GLY A 180 -1.56 6.06 -18.56
CA GLY A 180 -1.50 6.03 -20.03
C GLY A 180 -2.70 6.68 -20.72
N GLY A 181 -3.81 6.88 -19.99
CA GLY A 181 -5.05 7.44 -20.52
C GLY A 181 -5.13 8.97 -20.52
N PHE A 182 -4.09 9.66 -20.99
CA PHE A 182 -4.14 11.11 -21.27
C PHE A 182 -4.07 11.38 -22.76
#